data_AF-A0A1Y4RU43-F1
#
_entry.id   AF-A0A1Y4RU43-F1
#
_cell.length_a   1.000
_cell.length_b   1.000
_cell.length_c   1.000
_cell.angle_alpha   90.00
_cell.angle_beta   90.00
_cell.angle_gamma   90.00
#
_symmetry.space_group_name_H-M   'P 1'
#
loop_
_entity.id
_entity.type
_entity.pdbx_description
1 polymer ?
#
loop_
_entity_poly.entity_id
_entity_poly.type
_entity_poly.pdbx_seq_one_letter_code
_entity_poly.pdbx_strand_id
1 'polypeptide(L)'
;MNTGTCKSCGKPILWIRTRTGRSMPCDTKPVNYRIKPGGDTKLVTPAGDVISCEAVKDPAEAQGWGYVPHWSTCDAPDKFKRRTRP
;
A
#
# COMPACT_ATOMS: atom_id res chain seq x y z
N MET A 1 0.37 9.56 10.80
CA MET A 1 0.31 8.13 10.38
C MET A 1 0.67 7.29 11.59
N ASN A 2 -0.05 6.19 11.84
CA ASN A 2 0.24 5.32 12.97
C ASN A 2 1.02 4.10 12.48
N THR A 3 2.06 3.71 13.21
CA THR A 3 2.78 2.46 12.98
C THR A 3 2.12 1.32 13.75
N GLY A 4 2.29 0.09 13.27
CA GLY A 4 1.88 -1.11 13.96
C GLY A 4 2.61 -2.33 13.43
N THR A 5 2.22 -3.50 13.90
CA THR A 5 2.79 -4.78 13.46
C THR A 5 1.70 -5.62 12.81
N CYS A 6 1.97 -6.15 11.62
CA CYS A 6 1.07 -7.08 10.95
C CYS A 6 0.93 -8.33 11.82
N LYS A 7 -0.29 -8.64 12.27
CA LYS A 7 -0.52 -9.79 13.16
C LYS A 7 -0.33 -11.15 12.48
N SER A 8 -0.26 -11.21 11.14
CA SER A 8 -0.07 -12.48 10.41
C SER A 8 1.38 -12.78 10.09
N CYS A 9 2.15 -11.80 9.63
CA CYS A 9 3.54 -12.00 9.22
C CYS A 9 4.56 -11.36 10.19
N GLY A 10 4.13 -10.58 11.17
CA GLY A 10 5.01 -9.92 12.15
C GLY A 10 5.79 -8.71 11.61
N LYS A 11 5.68 -8.36 10.32
CA LYS A 11 6.36 -7.20 9.73
C LYS A 11 5.74 -5.88 10.24
N PRO A 12 6.52 -4.80 10.39
CA PRO A 12 6.01 -3.49 10.72
C PRO A 12 5.19 -2.92 9.55
N ILE A 13 4.10 -2.22 9.85
CA ILE A 13 3.17 -1.63 8.89
C ILE A 13 2.83 -0.19 9.28
N LEU A 14 2.46 0.62 8.29
CA LEU A 14 1.85 1.93 8.43
C LEU A 14 0.35 1.82 8.24
N TRP A 15 -0.41 2.50 9.09
CA TRP A 15 -1.84 2.68 8.94
C TRP A 15 -2.11 4.06 8.34
N ILE A 16 -2.55 4.06 7.09
CA ILE A 16 -2.94 5.26 6.35
C ILE A 16 -4.46 5.29 6.27
N ARG A 17 -5.07 6.41 6.67
CA ARG A 17 -6.51 6.63 6.50
C ARG A 17 -6.76 6.98 5.05
N THR A 18 -7.52 6.14 4.35
CA THR A 18 -7.90 6.41 2.95
C THR A 18 -9.01 7.46 2.89
N ARG A 19 -9.20 8.09 1.72
CA ARG A 19 -10.31 9.02 1.47
C ARG A 19 -11.69 8.44 1.76
N THR A 20 -11.84 7.12 1.62
CA THR A 20 -13.07 6.39 1.95
C THR A 20 -13.24 6.13 3.46
N GLY A 21 -12.39 6.69 4.32
CA GLY A 21 -12.44 6.57 5.79
C GLY A 21 -11.86 5.27 6.37
N ARG A 22 -11.45 4.31 5.52
CA ARG A 22 -10.89 3.04 5.98
C ARG A 22 -9.40 3.19 6.30
N SER A 23 -8.93 2.50 7.33
CA SER A 23 -7.48 2.36 7.58
C SER A 23 -6.90 1.28 6.67
N MET A 24 -5.94 1.65 5.83
CA MET A 24 -5.19 0.74 4.99
C MET A 24 -3.84 0.40 5.64
N PRO A 25 -3.52 -0.89 5.88
CA PRO A 25 -2.17 -1.29 6.24
C PRO A 25 -1.27 -1.21 5.00
N CYS A 26 -0.15 -0.51 5.12
CA CYS A 26 0.84 -0.34 4.08
C CYS A 26 2.23 -0.71 4.60
N ASP A 27 3.14 -1.06 3.71
CA ASP A 27 4.54 -1.24 4.08
C ASP A 27 5.15 0.07 4.58
N THR A 28 6.14 -0.01 5.46
CA THR A 28 6.77 1.16 6.07
C THR A 28 7.71 1.91 5.12
N LYS A 29 8.17 1.26 4.05
CA LYS A 29 9.09 1.85 3.08
C LYS A 29 8.31 2.58 1.99
N PRO A 30 8.57 3.88 1.76
CA PRO A 30 7.98 4.59 0.64
C PRO A 30 8.57 4.10 -0.68
N VAL A 31 7.76 4.16 -1.73
CA VAL A 31 8.09 3.80 -3.11
C VAL A 31 7.79 4.99 -4.00
N ASN A 32 8.77 5.38 -4.80
CA ASN A 32 8.61 6.39 -5.83
C ASN A 32 7.77 5.84 -6.98
N TYR A 33 6.91 6.65 -7.55
CA TYR A 33 6.05 6.24 -8.65
C TYR A 33 5.93 7.32 -9.72
N ARG A 34 5.53 6.86 -10.91
CA ARG A 34 4.95 7.70 -11.96
C ARG A 34 3.52 7.26 -12.24
N ILE A 35 2.63 8.21 -12.48
CA ILE A 35 1.23 7.90 -12.83
C ILE A 35 1.23 7.30 -14.23
N LYS A 36 0.67 6.10 -14.34
CA LYS A 36 0.49 5.40 -15.60
C LYS A 36 -0.96 4.94 -15.68
N PRO A 37 -1.78 5.49 -16.60
CA PRO A 37 -3.12 4.98 -16.86
C PRO A 37 -3.04 3.48 -17.18
N GLY A 38 -3.77 2.65 -16.44
CA GLY A 38 -3.70 1.18 -16.57
C GLY A 38 -2.52 0.50 -15.88
N GLY A 39 -1.76 1.20 -15.04
CA GLY A 39 -0.73 0.60 -14.18
C GLY A 39 -1.30 -0.51 -13.31
N ASP A 40 -0.57 -1.63 -13.22
CA ASP A 40 -0.90 -2.82 -12.43
C ASP A 40 -0.62 -2.61 -10.92
N THR A 41 0.29 -1.70 -10.61
CA THR A 41 0.74 -1.43 -9.25
C THR A 41 -0.22 -0.45 -8.57
N LYS A 42 -0.69 -0.82 -7.38
CA LYS A 42 -1.47 0.06 -6.50
C LYS A 42 -0.56 0.62 -5.42
N LEU A 43 -0.53 1.93 -5.27
CA LEU A 43 0.09 2.61 -4.13
C LEU A 43 -0.92 3.46 -3.38
N VAL A 44 -0.68 3.63 -2.08
CA VAL A 44 -1.46 4.50 -1.21
C VAL A 44 -0.61 5.73 -0.89
N THR A 45 -1.10 6.92 -1.22
CA THR A 45 -0.40 8.17 -0.92
C THR A 45 -0.56 8.54 0.56
N PRO A 46 0.33 9.38 1.12
CA PRO A 46 0.16 9.96 2.47
C PRO A 46 -1.20 10.65 2.69
N ALA A 47 -1.76 11.20 1.62
CA ALA A 47 -3.05 11.87 1.62
C ALA A 47 -4.26 10.90 1.66
N GLY A 48 -4.00 9.59 1.54
CA GLY A 48 -5.01 8.54 1.60
C GLY A 48 -5.63 8.17 0.25
N ASP A 49 -5.02 8.60 -0.86
CA ASP A 49 -5.47 8.25 -2.20
C ASP A 49 -4.87 6.91 -2.63
N VAL A 50 -5.68 6.05 -3.24
CA VAL A 50 -5.21 4.77 -3.81
C VAL A 50 -5.10 4.95 -5.32
N ILE A 51 -3.87 4.94 -5.83
CA ILE A 51 -3.58 5.24 -7.23
C ILE A 51 -3.10 4.00 -7.99
N SER A 52 -3.42 3.94 -9.27
CA SER A 52 -2.76 3.03 -10.22
C SER A 52 -1.52 3.73 -10.77
N CYS A 53 -0.36 3.12 -10.64
CA CYS A 53 0.89 3.72 -11.04
C CYS A 53 1.91 2.65 -11.42
N GLU A 54 3.12 3.10 -11.78
CA GLU A 54 4.30 2.26 -11.95
C GLU A 54 5.34 2.68 -10.92
N ALA A 55 5.91 1.72 -10.20
CA ALA A 55 7.00 1.99 -9.27
C ALA A 55 8.29 2.29 -10.05
N VAL A 56 8.97 3.38 -9.71
CA VAL A 56 10.23 3.79 -10.35
C VAL A 56 11.35 3.78 -9.32
N LYS A 57 12.54 3.36 -9.77
CA LYS A 57 13.75 3.36 -8.93
C LYS A 57 14.49 4.68 -9.00
N ASP A 58 14.47 5.33 -10.16
CA ASP A 58 15.10 6.63 -10.37
C ASP A 58 14.20 7.76 -9.81
N PRO A 59 14.67 8.53 -8.82
CA PRO A 59 13.94 9.68 -8.30
C PRO A 59 13.69 10.77 -9.36
N ALA A 60 14.52 10.88 -10.40
CA ALA A 60 14.35 11.88 -11.46
C ALA A 60 13.12 11.62 -12.33
N GLU A 61 12.71 10.35 -12.47
CA GLU A 61 11.50 9.95 -13.20
C GLU A 61 10.25 9.90 -12.30
N ALA A 62 10.41 10.13 -10.99
CA ALA A 62 9.33 10.05 -10.03
C ALA A 62 8.43 11.28 -10.11
N GLN A 63 7.12 11.05 -10.28
CA GLN A 63 6.11 12.09 -10.18
C GLN A 63 5.60 12.25 -8.74
N GLY A 64 5.87 11.25 -7.89
CA GLY A 64 5.50 11.28 -6.48
C GLY A 64 5.97 10.02 -5.77
N TRP A 65 5.52 9.87 -4.52
CA TRP A 65 5.82 8.72 -3.69
C TRP A 65 4.60 8.29 -2.88
N GLY A 66 4.56 7.00 -2.55
CA GLY A 66 3.48 6.39 -1.78
C GLY A 66 3.94 5.12 -1.12
N TYR A 67 3.00 4.34 -0.60
CA TYR A 67 3.27 3.10 0.11
C TYR A 67 2.56 1.93 -0.54
N VAL A 68 3.23 0.79 -0.59
CA VAL A 68 2.64 -0.45 -1.09
C VAL A 68 1.61 -0.93 -0.08
N PRO A 69 0.36 -1.23 -0.49
CA PRO A 69 -0.60 -1.89 0.38
C PRO A 69 -0.04 -3.22 0.87
N HIS A 70 0.01 -3.42 2.19
CA HIS A 70 0.74 -4.55 2.78
C HIS A 70 0.14 -5.92 2.38
N TRP A 71 -1.14 -5.97 2.01
CA TRP A 71 -1.77 -7.21 1.55
C TRP A 71 -1.14 -7.77 0.26
N SER A 72 -0.44 -6.94 -0.52
CA SER A 72 0.29 -7.35 -1.72
C SER A 72 1.66 -7.97 -1.42
N THR A 73 2.24 -7.71 -0.24
CA THR A 73 3.62 -8.09 0.14
C THR A 73 3.67 -8.94 1.42
N CYS A 74 2.51 -9.21 2.03
CA CYS A 74 2.39 -10.05 3.20
C CYS A 74 2.58 -11.52 2.82
N ASP A 75 3.44 -12.22 3.55
CA ASP A 75 3.73 -13.65 3.32
C ASP A 75 2.65 -14.58 3.91
N ALA A 76 1.66 -14.02 4.61
CA ALA A 76 0.50 -14.74 5.16
C ALA A 76 -0.82 -13.96 4.96
N PRO A 77 -1.19 -13.61 3.71
CA PRO A 77 -2.32 -12.73 3.42
C PRO A 77 -3.67 -13.42 3.65
N ASP A 78 -3.72 -14.75 3.48
CA ASP A 78 -4.95 -15.55 3.57
C ASP A 78 -5.58 -15.55 4.97
N LYS A 79 -4.79 -15.27 6.01
CA LYS A 79 -5.29 -15.15 7.39
C LYS A 79 -6.21 -13.94 7.62
N PHE A 80 -6.23 -12.98 6.69
CA PHE A 80 -7.08 -11.77 6.77
C PHE A 80 -8.07 -11.62 5.62
N LYS A 81 -8.01 -12.47 4.58
CA LYS A 81 -9.07 -12.52 3.58
C LYS A 81 -10.34 -12.89 4.33
N ARG A 82 -11.34 -12.00 4.33
CA ARG A 82 -12.68 -12.37 4.78
C ARG A 82 -13.09 -13.57 3.94
N ARG A 83 -13.44 -14.71 4.56
CA ARG A 83 -14.11 -15.80 3.86
C ARG A 83 -15.25 -15.17 3.06
N THR A 84 -15.22 -15.29 1.74
CA THR A 84 -16.42 -15.07 0.93
C THR A 84 -17.46 -16.01 1.52
N ARG A 85 -18.50 -15.46 2.15
CA ARG A 85 -19.64 -16.27 2.58
C ARG A 85 -20.24 -16.84 1.28
N PRO A 86 -20.41 -18.17 1.16
CA PRO A 86 -20.99 -18.78 -0.02
C PRO A 86 -22.40 -18.24 -0.30
#